data_AF-A0A7U5GXC7-F1
#
_entry.id   AF-A0A7U5GXC7-F1
#
_cell.length_a   1.000
_cell.length_b   1.000
_cell.length_c   1.000
_cell.angle_alpha   90.00
_cell.angle_beta   90.00
_cell.angle_gamma   90.00
#
_symmetry.space_group_name_H-M   'P 1'
#
loop_
_entity.id
_entity.type
_entity.pdbx_description
1 polymer ?
#
loop_
_entity_poly.entity_id
_entity_poly.type
_entity_poly.pdbx_seq_one_letter_code
_entity_poly.pdbx_strand_id
1 'polypeptide(L)'
;MRSFHFNGSRIVKTGIAIFLTAIICEWMNWPPVFAVITAIVTIEPTVSDSIKKGIIRFPASAIGSAFAVFFITLFGNSPITYTLAAVSTILVCYKLKLHAGLLVATLTAVAMVEVIHSNYLIAFFIRLGTTTTGLLVSTAVNLLVFPPDYRKDIAKNIQLVSERTGTVLDRLFRTILYEGHGERTEEKAVIQQLTEVIRRTETLIQFQRDESTLFSRLRGNNKDFRLAEEQLLFLHNLEYHLTTLLHIPLQHISWTTAERDRIMHAVTELAQNLKNSAGYNHDKQQQHLQTITDLFWIDHENAKKDNKAASTPFSQKFMILYELAAIYHAVNQFYYHSAAKYPDNELDKQ
;
A
#
# COMPACT_ATOMS: atom_id res chain seq x y z
N MET A 1 -19.37 -12.43 19.52
CA MET A 1 -19.90 -11.75 18.32
C MET A 1 -18.72 -11.33 17.46
N ARG A 2 -18.53 -11.95 16.29
CA ARG A 2 -17.44 -11.60 15.37
C ARG A 2 -17.72 -10.20 14.81
N SER A 3 -16.87 -9.23 15.15
CA SER A 3 -16.91 -7.88 14.57
C SER A 3 -16.66 -8.00 13.07
N PHE A 4 -17.72 -7.83 12.28
CA PHE A 4 -17.62 -7.62 10.84
C PHE A 4 -17.01 -6.23 10.64
N HIS A 5 -15.68 -6.15 10.49
CA HIS A 5 -15.02 -4.94 10.02
C HIS A 5 -15.32 -4.80 8.52
N PHE A 6 -16.48 -4.22 8.21
CA PHE A 6 -16.97 -4.07 6.85
C PHE A 6 -16.17 -2.96 6.15
N ASN A 7 -15.30 -3.32 5.19
CA ASN A 7 -14.66 -2.39 4.24
C ASN A 7 -15.68 -1.69 3.29
N GLY A 8 -16.96 -1.63 3.65
CA GLY A 8 -18.05 -1.10 2.83
C GLY A 8 -18.31 0.38 2.98
N SER A 9 -17.43 1.15 3.63
CA SER A 9 -17.51 2.62 3.59
C SER A 9 -17.61 3.11 2.15
N ARG A 10 -16.77 2.56 1.24
CA ARG A 10 -16.86 2.86 -0.19
C ARG A 10 -18.22 2.50 -0.79
N ILE A 11 -18.76 1.32 -0.48
CA ILE A 11 -20.06 0.86 -0.99
C ILE A 11 -21.17 1.83 -0.56
N VAL A 12 -21.17 2.21 0.72
CA VAL A 12 -22.15 3.13 1.30
C VAL A 12 -22.04 4.51 0.67
N LYS A 13 -20.84 5.08 0.58
CA LYS A 13 -20.61 6.37 -0.08
C LYS A 13 -21.04 6.34 -1.54
N THR A 14 -20.73 5.26 -2.27
CA THR A 14 -21.16 5.10 -3.66
C THR A 14 -22.67 5.03 -3.77
N GLY A 15 -23.35 4.27 -2.92
CA GLY A 15 -24.81 4.24 -2.87
C GLY A 15 -25.42 5.62 -2.62
N ILE A 16 -24.89 6.37 -1.65
CA ILE A 16 -25.34 7.73 -1.34
C ILE A 16 -25.10 8.68 -2.52
N ALA A 17 -23.92 8.63 -3.15
CA ALA A 17 -23.63 9.47 -4.30
C ALA A 17 -24.54 9.16 -5.49
N ILE A 18 -24.81 7.88 -5.77
CA ILE A 18 -25.77 7.46 -6.81
C ILE A 18 -27.14 8.08 -6.53
N PHE A 19 -27.65 7.88 -5.31
CA PHE A 19 -28.97 8.34 -4.91
C PHE A 19 -29.12 9.86 -5.01
N LEU A 20 -28.18 10.61 -4.43
CA LEU A 20 -28.19 12.07 -4.47
C LEU A 20 -28.04 12.61 -5.89
N THR A 21 -27.18 12.00 -6.71
CA THR A 21 -26.98 12.41 -8.10
C THR A 21 -28.26 12.21 -8.91
N ALA A 22 -28.94 11.07 -8.74
CA ALA A 22 -30.19 10.79 -9.43
C ALA A 22 -31.29 11.80 -9.05
N ILE A 23 -31.46 12.11 -7.75
CA ILE A 23 -32.42 13.13 -7.28
C ILE A 23 -32.14 14.49 -7.92
N ILE A 24 -30.88 14.92 -7.94
CA ILE A 24 -30.51 16.22 -8.54
C ILE A 24 -30.84 16.22 -10.04
N CYS A 25 -30.57 15.13 -10.75
CA CYS A 25 -30.94 15.01 -12.16
C CYS A 25 -32.45 15.06 -12.39
N GLU A 26 -33.26 14.39 -11.56
CA GLU A 26 -34.73 14.46 -11.64
C GLU A 26 -35.24 15.89 -11.44
N TRP A 27 -34.72 16.62 -10.45
CA TRP A 27 -35.08 18.02 -10.22
C TRP A 27 -34.73 18.94 -11.40
N MET A 28 -33.64 18.64 -12.11
CA MET A 28 -33.20 19.39 -13.28
C MET A 28 -33.84 18.90 -14.59
N ASN A 29 -34.68 17.86 -14.55
CA ASN A 29 -35.20 17.16 -15.73
C ASN A 29 -34.10 16.67 -16.69
N TRP A 30 -32.98 16.21 -16.14
CA TRP A 30 -31.83 15.68 -16.89
C TRP A 30 -31.79 14.15 -16.83
N PRO A 31 -31.34 13.46 -17.89
CA PRO A 31 -31.17 12.00 -17.86
C PRO A 31 -30.16 11.57 -16.78
N PRO A 32 -30.56 10.82 -15.74
CA PRO A 32 -29.71 10.54 -14.58
C PRO A 32 -28.59 9.54 -14.87
N VAL A 33 -28.78 8.65 -15.85
CA VAL A 33 -27.91 7.49 -16.12
C VAL A 33 -26.44 7.88 -16.18
N PHE A 34 -26.11 8.93 -16.94
CA PHE A 34 -24.73 9.33 -17.13
C PHE A 34 -24.13 10.09 -15.96
N ALA A 35 -24.93 10.92 -15.28
CA ALA A 35 -24.49 11.58 -14.06
C ALA A 35 -24.16 10.53 -12.98
N VAL A 36 -25.01 9.51 -12.84
CA VAL A 36 -24.82 8.38 -11.94
C VAL A 36 -23.58 7.57 -12.30
N ILE A 37 -23.38 7.23 -13.59
CA ILE A 37 -22.14 6.56 -14.04
C ILE A 37 -20.92 7.40 -13.66
N THR A 38 -20.96 8.73 -13.90
CA THR A 38 -19.88 9.64 -13.53
C THR A 38 -19.64 9.67 -12.02
N ALA A 39 -20.69 9.66 -11.21
CA ALA A 39 -20.57 9.61 -9.75
C ALA A 39 -19.91 8.30 -9.27
N ILE A 40 -20.31 7.15 -9.84
CA ILE A 40 -19.77 5.83 -9.50
C ILE A 40 -18.28 5.76 -9.76
N VAL A 41 -17.85 6.14 -10.98
CA VAL A 41 -16.45 6.03 -11.36
C VAL A 41 -15.57 7.03 -10.61
N THR A 42 -16.13 8.16 -10.17
CA THR A 42 -15.40 9.28 -9.51
C THR A 42 -15.16 9.08 -8.03
N ILE A 43 -15.86 8.16 -7.38
CA ILE A 43 -15.51 7.74 -6.03
C ILE A 43 -14.23 6.90 -6.05
N GLU A 44 -13.18 7.49 -5.50
CA GLU A 44 -11.85 6.94 -5.35
C GLU A 44 -11.54 6.75 -3.85
N PRO A 45 -10.48 5.99 -3.49
CA PRO A 45 -10.09 5.80 -2.09
C PRO A 45 -9.80 7.13 -1.37
N THR A 46 -9.24 8.11 -2.09
CA THR A 46 -8.92 9.45 -1.58
C THR A 46 -9.81 10.50 -2.26
N VAL A 47 -10.15 11.57 -1.53
CA VAL A 47 -10.81 12.77 -2.07
C VAL A 47 -9.86 13.45 -3.06
N SER A 48 -8.57 13.49 -2.75
CA SER A 48 -7.53 14.00 -3.65
C SER A 48 -7.57 13.34 -5.03
N ASP A 49 -7.65 12.00 -5.09
CA ASP A 49 -7.73 11.29 -6.38
C ASP A 49 -9.08 11.48 -7.07
N SER A 50 -10.18 11.53 -6.32
CA SER A 50 -11.50 11.88 -6.87
C SER A 50 -11.44 13.22 -7.62
N ILE A 51 -10.82 14.24 -7.02
CA ILE A 51 -10.67 15.57 -7.65
C ILE A 51 -9.73 15.50 -8.86
N LYS A 52 -8.50 14.95 -8.69
CA LYS A 52 -7.49 14.87 -9.76
C LYS A 52 -8.05 14.14 -10.99
N LYS A 53 -8.69 12.99 -10.79
CA LYS A 53 -9.30 12.21 -11.89
C LYS A 53 -10.56 12.87 -12.42
N GLY A 54 -11.34 13.54 -11.58
CA GLY A 54 -12.51 14.32 -12.00
C GLY A 54 -12.16 15.42 -13.00
N ILE A 55 -11.08 16.17 -12.73
CA ILE A 55 -10.54 17.21 -13.63
C ILE A 55 -10.12 16.63 -14.98
N ILE A 56 -9.61 15.40 -15.02
CA ILE A 56 -9.23 14.71 -16.28
C ILE A 56 -10.47 14.17 -17.00
N ARG A 57 -11.47 13.69 -16.26
CA ARG A 57 -12.69 13.06 -16.80
C ARG A 57 -13.64 14.05 -17.45
N PHE A 58 -13.75 15.26 -16.90
CA PHE A 58 -14.61 16.29 -17.47
C PHE A 58 -14.28 16.60 -18.95
N PRO A 59 -13.04 17.01 -19.31
CA PRO A 59 -12.70 17.28 -20.70
C PRO A 59 -12.75 16.02 -21.57
N ALA A 60 -12.40 14.84 -21.03
CA ALA A 60 -12.52 13.59 -21.77
C ALA A 60 -13.98 13.30 -22.17
N SER A 61 -14.91 13.45 -21.23
CA SER A 61 -16.35 13.30 -21.49
C SER A 61 -16.87 14.36 -22.48
N ALA A 62 -16.36 15.59 -22.40
CA ALA A 62 -16.70 16.65 -23.34
C ALA A 62 -16.26 16.30 -24.78
N ILE A 63 -15.03 15.78 -24.94
CA ILE A 63 -14.50 15.31 -26.23
C ILE A 63 -15.38 14.18 -26.79
N GLY A 64 -15.74 13.19 -25.95
CA GLY A 64 -16.61 12.10 -26.37
C GLY A 64 -17.97 12.59 -26.85
N SER A 65 -18.58 13.53 -26.11
CA SER A 65 -19.84 14.15 -26.48
C SER A 65 -19.75 14.97 -27.76
N ALA A 66 -18.66 15.73 -27.94
CA ALA A 66 -18.42 16.52 -29.15
C ALA A 66 -18.28 15.64 -30.39
N PHE A 67 -17.54 14.52 -30.30
CA PHE A 67 -17.42 13.59 -31.42
C PHE A 67 -18.73 12.85 -31.72
N ALA A 68 -19.51 12.48 -30.69
CA ALA A 68 -20.84 11.91 -30.91
C ALA A 68 -21.72 12.87 -31.72
N VAL A 69 -21.80 14.14 -31.30
CA VAL A 69 -22.56 15.19 -31.99
C VAL A 69 -22.03 15.41 -33.41
N PHE A 70 -20.71 15.48 -33.59
CA PHE A 70 -20.12 15.69 -34.90
C PHE A 70 -20.47 14.55 -35.87
N PHE A 71 -20.21 13.30 -35.50
CA PHE A 71 -20.42 12.19 -36.43
C PHE A 71 -21.89 11.84 -36.66
N ILE A 72 -22.77 12.01 -35.66
CA ILE A 72 -24.20 11.78 -35.87
C ILE A 72 -24.80 12.79 -36.86
N THR A 73 -24.31 14.05 -36.86
CA THR A 73 -24.76 15.06 -37.83
C THR A 73 -24.33 14.73 -39.27
N LEU A 74 -23.20 14.02 -39.45
CA LEU A 74 -22.69 13.64 -40.76
C LEU A 74 -23.26 12.33 -41.30
N PHE A 75 -23.42 11.33 -40.43
CA PHE A 75 -23.68 9.94 -40.83
C PHE A 75 -24.98 9.36 -40.22
N GLY A 76 -25.72 10.14 -39.45
CA GLY A 76 -26.93 9.69 -38.75
C GLY A 76 -26.64 8.61 -37.72
N ASN A 77 -27.69 7.88 -37.30
CA ASN A 77 -27.53 6.72 -36.42
C ASN A 77 -27.16 5.49 -37.27
N SER A 78 -25.86 5.19 -37.38
CA SER A 78 -25.34 4.08 -38.17
C SER A 78 -24.07 3.49 -37.53
N PRO A 79 -23.70 2.23 -37.81
CA PRO A 79 -22.50 1.60 -37.23
C PRO A 79 -21.21 2.39 -37.44
N ILE A 80 -21.10 3.11 -38.57
CA ILE A 80 -19.94 3.94 -38.87
C ILE A 80 -19.85 5.14 -37.93
N THR A 81 -20.98 5.72 -37.51
CA THR A 81 -21.05 6.81 -36.54
C THR A 81 -20.46 6.39 -35.19
N TYR A 82 -20.91 5.24 -34.66
CA TYR A 82 -20.39 4.72 -33.39
C TYR A 82 -18.87 4.47 -33.47
N THR A 83 -18.42 3.87 -34.58
CA THR A 83 -17.01 3.54 -34.80
C THR A 83 -16.15 4.79 -34.83
N LEU A 84 -16.52 5.78 -35.65
CA LEU A 84 -15.76 7.02 -35.79
C LEU A 84 -15.78 7.84 -34.50
N ALA A 85 -16.93 7.97 -33.85
CA ALA A 85 -17.04 8.68 -32.57
C ALA A 85 -16.16 8.05 -31.50
N ALA A 86 -16.19 6.73 -31.33
CA ALA A 86 -15.39 6.02 -30.35
C ALA A 86 -13.88 6.13 -30.66
N VAL A 87 -13.46 5.82 -31.88
CA VAL A 87 -12.03 5.81 -32.27
C VAL A 87 -11.43 7.21 -32.21
N SER A 88 -12.12 8.23 -32.71
CA SER A 88 -11.67 9.63 -32.62
C SER A 88 -11.56 10.08 -31.16
N THR A 89 -12.53 9.72 -30.32
CA THR A 89 -12.49 10.02 -28.88
C THR A 89 -11.29 9.38 -28.20
N ILE A 90 -11.04 8.08 -28.46
CA ILE A 90 -9.89 7.35 -27.92
C ILE A 90 -8.59 8.01 -28.36
N LEU A 91 -8.44 8.30 -29.66
CA LEU A 91 -7.22 8.89 -30.22
C LEU A 91 -6.92 10.26 -29.63
N VAL A 92 -7.93 11.13 -29.52
CA VAL A 92 -7.74 12.47 -28.95
C VAL A 92 -7.51 12.41 -27.44
N CYS A 93 -8.27 11.60 -26.69
CA CYS A 93 -8.04 11.44 -25.26
C CYS A 93 -6.65 10.88 -24.97
N TYR A 94 -6.16 9.94 -25.79
CA TYR A 94 -4.81 9.41 -25.66
C TYR A 94 -3.75 10.48 -25.95
N LYS A 95 -3.89 11.25 -27.04
CA LYS A 95 -2.97 12.35 -27.38
C LYS A 95 -2.92 13.44 -26.30
N LEU A 96 -4.06 13.73 -25.67
CA LEU A 96 -4.18 14.71 -24.58
C LEU A 96 -3.85 14.11 -23.19
N LYS A 97 -3.41 12.85 -23.12
CA LYS A 97 -3.06 12.13 -21.89
C LYS A 97 -4.23 12.03 -20.87
N LEU A 98 -5.47 12.00 -21.35
CA LEU A 98 -6.69 11.93 -20.53
C LEU A 98 -7.07 10.49 -20.15
N HIS A 99 -6.08 9.65 -19.78
CA HIS A 99 -6.27 8.21 -19.61
C HIS A 99 -7.33 7.84 -18.57
N ALA A 100 -7.41 8.59 -17.46
CA ALA A 100 -8.39 8.35 -16.40
C ALA A 100 -9.86 8.57 -16.83
N GLY A 101 -10.09 9.28 -17.93
CA GLY A 101 -11.41 9.52 -18.51
C GLY A 101 -11.70 8.76 -19.80
N LEU A 102 -10.75 7.99 -20.33
CA LEU A 102 -10.86 7.35 -21.63
C LEU A 102 -12.08 6.41 -21.71
N LEU A 103 -12.26 5.52 -20.73
CA LEU A 103 -13.41 4.61 -20.69
C LEU A 103 -14.75 5.38 -20.66
N VAL A 104 -14.86 6.39 -19.80
CA VAL A 104 -16.10 7.19 -19.66
C VAL A 104 -16.36 8.00 -20.93
N ALA A 105 -15.31 8.56 -21.55
CA ALA A 105 -15.38 9.32 -22.78
C ALA A 105 -15.87 8.45 -23.95
N THR A 106 -15.31 7.24 -24.10
CA THR A 106 -15.74 6.31 -25.15
C THR A 106 -17.18 5.85 -24.95
N LEU A 107 -17.57 5.52 -23.70
CA LEU A 107 -18.98 5.20 -23.38
C LEU A 107 -19.90 6.38 -23.71
N THR A 108 -19.47 7.61 -23.40
CA THR A 108 -20.20 8.83 -23.74
C THR A 108 -20.37 8.97 -25.25
N ALA A 109 -19.28 8.79 -26.00
CA ALA A 109 -19.28 8.93 -27.46
C ALA A 109 -20.24 7.95 -28.13
N VAL A 110 -20.25 6.69 -27.67
CA VAL A 110 -21.13 5.65 -28.22
C VAL A 110 -22.58 5.87 -27.78
N ALA A 111 -22.82 5.99 -26.48
CA ALA A 111 -24.18 6.01 -25.96
C ALA A 111 -24.95 7.29 -26.30
N MET A 112 -24.26 8.40 -26.57
CA MET A 112 -24.93 9.62 -27.05
C MET A 112 -25.44 9.50 -28.48
N VAL A 113 -24.85 8.66 -29.34
CA VAL A 113 -25.33 8.48 -30.73
C VAL A 113 -26.75 7.93 -30.76
N GLU A 114 -27.11 7.08 -29.79
CA GLU A 114 -28.46 6.51 -29.70
C GLU A 114 -29.48 7.49 -29.12
N VAL A 115 -29.05 8.35 -28.18
CA VAL A 115 -29.93 9.24 -27.40
C VAL A 115 -30.20 10.58 -28.09
N ILE A 116 -29.32 11.02 -28.99
CA ILE A 116 -29.49 12.29 -29.71
C ILE A 116 -30.55 12.10 -30.81
N HIS A 117 -31.77 12.57 -30.55
CA HIS A 117 -32.85 12.59 -31.54
C HIS A 117 -33.12 13.98 -32.14
N SER A 118 -32.88 15.06 -31.38
CA SER A 118 -33.02 16.46 -31.84
C SER A 118 -32.18 17.42 -30.98
N ASN A 119 -31.90 18.62 -31.49
CA ASN A 119 -31.16 19.68 -30.79
C ASN A 119 -29.77 19.27 -30.25
N TYR A 120 -28.86 18.93 -31.17
CA TYR A 120 -27.49 18.49 -30.90
C TYR A 120 -26.72 19.31 -29.87
N LEU A 121 -26.80 20.65 -29.94
CA LEU A 121 -26.11 21.54 -29.01
C LEU A 121 -26.68 21.44 -27.59
N ILE A 122 -28.00 21.31 -27.45
CA ILE A 122 -28.65 21.14 -26.15
C ILE A 122 -28.22 19.81 -25.53
N ALA A 123 -28.21 18.73 -26.32
CA ALA A 123 -27.75 17.41 -25.86
C ALA A 123 -26.28 17.44 -25.37
N PHE A 124 -25.41 18.18 -26.05
CA PHE A 124 -24.03 18.41 -25.62
C PHE A 124 -23.96 19.11 -24.25
N PHE A 125 -24.68 20.22 -24.08
CA PHE A 125 -24.66 20.96 -22.80
C PHE A 125 -25.31 20.19 -21.66
N ILE A 126 -26.41 19.46 -21.90
CA ILE A 126 -26.99 18.54 -20.92
C ILE A 126 -25.97 17.48 -20.52
N ARG A 127 -25.16 16.98 -21.46
CA ARG A 127 -24.10 16.04 -21.13
C ARG A 127 -23.04 16.67 -20.23
N LEU A 128 -22.57 17.87 -20.55
CA LEU A 128 -21.61 18.56 -19.68
C LEU A 128 -22.17 18.84 -18.29
N GLY A 129 -23.46 19.19 -18.21
CA GLY A 129 -24.18 19.39 -16.95
C GLY A 129 -24.23 18.10 -16.12
N THR A 130 -24.73 17.01 -16.70
CA THR A 130 -24.83 15.71 -16.01
C THR A 130 -23.46 15.17 -15.55
N THR A 131 -22.42 15.28 -16.37
CA THR A 131 -21.05 14.91 -15.97
C THR A 131 -20.58 15.79 -14.79
N THR A 132 -20.77 17.10 -14.86
CA THR A 132 -20.41 18.03 -13.78
C THR A 132 -21.13 17.67 -12.48
N THR A 133 -22.45 17.43 -12.54
CA THR A 133 -23.25 17.02 -11.38
C THR A 133 -22.69 15.75 -10.75
N GLY A 134 -22.44 14.71 -11.55
CA GLY A 134 -21.87 13.46 -11.05
C GLY A 134 -20.51 13.65 -10.38
N LEU A 135 -19.63 14.48 -10.97
CA LEU A 135 -18.32 14.81 -10.41
C LEU A 135 -18.42 15.55 -9.07
N LEU A 136 -19.29 16.58 -9.01
CA LEU A 136 -19.45 17.40 -7.81
C LEU A 136 -20.07 16.60 -6.66
N VAL A 137 -21.16 15.88 -6.93
CA VAL A 137 -21.88 15.11 -5.90
C VAL A 137 -21.00 13.98 -5.36
N SER A 138 -20.34 13.21 -6.23
CA SER A 138 -19.45 12.13 -5.77
C SER A 138 -18.27 12.65 -4.95
N THR A 139 -17.66 13.76 -5.36
CA THR A 139 -16.56 14.38 -4.62
C THR A 139 -17.04 14.90 -3.26
N ALA A 140 -18.19 15.58 -3.22
CA ALA A 140 -18.80 16.07 -1.98
C ALA A 140 -19.14 14.91 -1.02
N VAL A 141 -19.72 13.82 -1.54
CA VAL A 141 -20.00 12.62 -0.73
C VAL A 141 -18.71 11.97 -0.23
N ASN A 142 -17.67 11.86 -1.07
CA ASN A 142 -16.40 11.26 -0.64
C ASN A 142 -15.73 12.08 0.49
N LEU A 143 -15.90 13.40 0.44
CA LEU A 143 -15.42 14.35 1.44
C LEU A 143 -16.23 14.30 2.76
N LEU A 144 -17.56 14.32 2.67
CA LEU A 144 -18.42 14.55 3.84
C LEU A 144 -18.83 13.27 4.56
N VAL A 145 -19.02 12.17 3.82
CA VAL A 145 -19.50 10.91 4.37
C VAL A 145 -18.27 10.05 4.68
N PHE A 146 -18.04 9.72 5.95
CA PHE A 146 -16.91 8.89 6.44
C PHE A 146 -15.56 9.27 5.80
N PRO A 147 -15.02 10.49 6.05
CA PRO A 147 -13.82 10.98 5.38
C PRO A 147 -12.67 9.95 5.45
N PRO A 148 -11.89 9.77 4.37
CA PRO A 148 -10.81 8.78 4.35
C PRO A 148 -9.78 9.06 5.45
N ASP A 149 -9.61 8.10 6.36
CA ASP A 149 -8.57 8.11 7.39
C ASP A 149 -8.01 6.71 7.54
N TYR A 150 -6.73 6.55 7.22
CA TYR A 150 -6.04 5.28 7.20
C TYR A 150 -5.04 5.12 8.35
N ARG A 151 -4.91 6.13 9.23
CA ARG A 151 -3.87 6.16 10.29
C ARG A 151 -3.95 4.95 11.21
N LYS A 152 -5.16 4.58 11.63
CA LYS A 152 -5.39 3.42 12.51
C LYS A 152 -5.05 2.10 11.83
N ASP A 153 -5.42 1.95 10.57
CA ASP A 153 -5.10 0.75 9.79
C ASP A 153 -3.59 0.61 9.56
N ILE A 154 -2.90 1.72 9.29
CA ILE A 154 -1.44 1.76 9.15
C ILE A 154 -0.76 1.35 10.45
N ALA A 155 -1.10 1.97 11.58
CA ALA A 155 -0.52 1.66 12.88
C ALA A 155 -0.76 0.19 13.27
N LYS A 156 -1.98 -0.31 13.07
CA LYS A 156 -2.33 -1.71 13.31
C LYS A 156 -1.53 -2.68 12.43
N ASN A 157 -1.35 -2.36 11.16
CA ASN A 157 -0.57 -3.21 10.26
C ASN A 157 0.92 -3.21 10.63
N ILE A 158 1.49 -2.05 10.99
CA ILE A 158 2.87 -1.94 11.46
C ILE A 158 3.06 -2.83 12.70
N GLN A 159 2.20 -2.69 13.70
CA GLN A 159 2.26 -3.52 14.92
C GLN A 159 2.14 -5.02 14.59
N LEU A 160 1.19 -5.39 13.72
CA LEU A 160 1.01 -6.77 13.27
C LEU A 160 2.25 -7.33 12.57
N VAL A 161 2.88 -6.54 11.69
CA VAL A 161 4.09 -6.94 10.98
C VAL A 161 5.25 -7.09 11.95
N SER A 162 5.46 -6.15 12.87
CA SER A 162 6.50 -6.24 13.91
C SER A 162 6.34 -7.50 14.77
N GLU A 163 5.14 -7.79 15.27
CA GLU A 163 4.86 -8.94 16.12
C GLU A 163 5.11 -10.27 15.39
N ARG A 164 4.67 -10.35 14.13
CA ARG A 164 4.87 -11.53 13.28
C ARG A 164 6.32 -11.72 12.91
N THR A 165 7.05 -10.64 12.58
CA THR A 165 8.49 -10.66 12.32
C THR A 165 9.25 -11.22 13.52
N GLY A 166 8.95 -10.75 14.74
CA GLY A 166 9.56 -11.31 15.96
C GLY A 166 9.26 -12.81 16.13
N THR A 167 8.03 -13.23 15.84
CA THR A 167 7.64 -14.65 15.91
C THR A 167 8.35 -15.52 14.87
N VAL A 168 8.49 -15.05 13.64
CA VAL A 168 9.20 -15.76 12.57
C VAL A 168 10.70 -15.83 12.88
N LEU A 169 11.28 -14.75 13.39
CA LEU A 169 12.68 -14.71 13.78
C LEU A 169 13.01 -15.77 14.86
N ASP A 170 12.21 -15.83 15.92
CA ASP A 170 12.36 -16.83 17.00
C ASP A 170 12.26 -18.26 16.45
N ARG A 171 11.25 -18.55 15.60
CA ARG A 171 11.08 -19.88 14.99
C ARG A 171 12.23 -20.26 14.06
N LEU A 172 12.64 -19.36 13.16
CA LEU A 172 13.73 -19.62 12.22
C LEU A 172 15.03 -19.98 12.94
N PHE A 173 15.39 -19.24 13.99
CA PHE A 173 16.59 -19.53 14.76
C PHE A 173 16.48 -20.81 15.59
N ARG A 174 15.29 -21.16 16.11
CA ARG A 174 15.07 -22.48 16.73
C ARG A 174 15.36 -23.62 15.73
N THR A 175 14.82 -23.52 14.52
CA THR A 175 15.06 -24.53 13.48
C THR A 175 16.52 -24.56 13.02
N ILE A 176 17.16 -23.39 12.83
CA ILE A 176 18.58 -23.28 12.46
C ILE A 176 19.50 -23.91 13.51
N LEU A 177 19.24 -23.65 14.80
CA LEU A 177 20.15 -24.04 15.88
C LEU A 177 19.95 -25.48 16.32
N TYR A 178 18.70 -25.95 16.42
CA TYR A 178 18.36 -27.21 17.09
C TYR A 178 17.83 -28.31 16.17
N GLU A 179 17.08 -27.97 15.11
CA GLU A 179 16.39 -28.95 14.28
C GLU A 179 17.22 -29.34 13.04
N GLY A 180 17.98 -28.39 12.48
CA GLY A 180 18.98 -28.62 11.42
C GLY A 180 18.43 -29.00 10.04
N HIS A 181 17.37 -29.80 9.98
CA HIS A 181 16.82 -30.38 8.75
C HIS A 181 15.28 -30.44 8.82
N GLY A 182 14.62 -29.34 8.46
CA GLY A 182 13.16 -29.26 8.30
C GLY A 182 12.80 -28.41 7.09
N GLU A 183 11.75 -28.79 6.36
CA GLU A 183 11.20 -27.93 5.30
C GLU A 183 10.62 -26.66 5.94
N ARG A 184 11.19 -25.50 5.60
CA ARG A 184 10.77 -24.20 6.14
C ARG A 184 9.56 -23.61 5.40
N THR A 185 8.63 -24.49 5.02
CA THR A 185 7.48 -24.15 4.17
C THR A 185 6.50 -23.25 4.92
N GLU A 186 6.32 -23.46 6.22
CA GLU A 186 5.48 -22.61 7.06
C GLU A 186 6.05 -21.21 7.22
N GLU A 187 7.35 -21.07 7.52
CA GLU A 187 8.02 -19.78 7.66
C GLU A 187 8.00 -19.01 6.34
N LYS A 188 8.21 -19.71 5.22
CA LYS A 188 8.08 -19.14 3.88
C LYS A 188 6.69 -18.55 3.64
N ALA A 189 5.64 -19.29 4.00
CA ALA A 189 4.26 -18.83 3.85
C ALA A 189 3.97 -17.61 4.75
N VAL A 190 4.50 -17.58 5.97
CA VAL A 190 4.34 -16.43 6.88
C VAL A 190 5.08 -15.20 6.35
N ILE A 191 6.31 -15.35 5.84
CA ILE A 191 7.06 -14.25 5.22
C ILE A 191 6.31 -13.69 4.02
N GLN A 192 5.77 -14.53 3.14
CA GLN A 192 4.95 -14.07 2.01
C GLN A 192 3.70 -13.27 2.46
N GLN A 193 3.06 -13.68 3.56
CA GLN A 193 1.96 -12.90 4.15
C GLN A 193 2.45 -11.56 4.69
N LEU A 194 3.63 -11.50 5.29
CA LEU A 194 4.23 -10.24 5.75
C LEU A 194 4.48 -9.28 4.59
N THR A 195 5.06 -9.77 3.49
CA THR A 195 5.30 -8.98 2.27
C THR A 195 4.02 -8.33 1.77
N GLU A 196 2.91 -9.08 1.72
CA GLU A 196 1.63 -8.53 1.24
C GLU A 196 1.04 -7.50 2.22
N VAL A 197 1.17 -7.71 3.53
CA VAL A 197 0.74 -6.72 4.53
C VAL A 197 1.59 -5.44 4.45
N ILE A 198 2.91 -5.56 4.26
CA ILE A 198 3.81 -4.41 4.06
C ILE A 198 3.38 -3.63 2.83
N ARG A 199 3.25 -4.28 1.67
CA ARG A 199 2.83 -3.65 0.41
C ARG A 199 1.47 -2.96 0.50
N ARG A 200 0.50 -3.60 1.19
CA ARG A 200 -0.80 -2.98 1.44
C ARG A 200 -0.66 -1.75 2.32
N THR A 201 0.19 -1.79 3.34
CA THR A 201 0.43 -0.67 4.26
C THR A 201 1.10 0.50 3.55
N GLU A 202 2.03 0.24 2.62
CA GLU A 202 2.61 1.28 1.75
C GLU A 202 1.53 2.01 0.95
N THR A 203 0.57 1.25 0.39
CA THR A 203 -0.55 1.82 -0.35
C THR A 203 -1.42 2.71 0.55
N LEU A 204 -1.71 2.27 1.78
CA LEU A 204 -2.49 3.06 2.75
C LEU A 204 -1.74 4.33 3.18
N ILE A 205 -0.42 4.23 3.37
CA ILE A 205 0.46 5.37 3.63
C ILE A 205 0.37 6.36 2.46
N GLN A 206 0.46 5.90 1.22
CA GLN A 206 0.30 6.76 0.05
C GLN A 206 -1.07 7.46 0.02
N PHE A 207 -2.17 6.73 0.26
CA PHE A 207 -3.50 7.32 0.33
C PHE A 207 -3.62 8.37 1.44
N GLN A 208 -3.09 8.07 2.63
CA GLN A 208 -3.08 9.02 3.74
C GLN A 208 -2.24 10.26 3.43
N ARG A 209 -1.13 10.10 2.70
CA ARG A 209 -0.30 11.21 2.21
C ARG A 209 -1.09 12.08 1.26
N ASP A 210 -1.72 11.51 0.25
CA ASP A 210 -2.53 12.23 -0.74
C ASP A 210 -3.65 13.03 -0.07
N GLU A 211 -4.36 12.45 0.91
CA GLU A 211 -5.35 13.18 1.71
C GLU A 211 -4.70 14.29 2.54
N SER A 212 -3.59 13.99 3.22
CA SER A 212 -2.89 14.99 4.03
C SER A 212 -2.40 16.17 3.19
N THR A 213 -2.00 16.00 1.92
CA THR A 213 -1.59 17.14 1.10
C THR A 213 -2.74 18.10 0.84
N LEU A 214 -3.93 17.58 0.55
CA LEU A 214 -5.15 18.36 0.35
C LEU A 214 -5.58 19.07 1.64
N PHE A 215 -5.55 18.37 2.77
CA PHE A 215 -6.00 18.90 4.06
C PHE A 215 -4.90 19.52 4.92
N SER A 216 -3.61 19.45 4.56
CA SER A 216 -2.50 20.07 5.30
C SER A 216 -2.64 21.59 5.35
N ARG A 217 -3.29 22.17 4.33
CA ARG A 217 -3.70 23.57 4.28
C ARG A 217 -4.80 23.92 5.30
N LEU A 218 -5.47 22.92 5.87
CA LEU A 218 -6.65 23.05 6.75
C LEU A 218 -6.46 22.44 8.16
N ARG A 219 -5.65 21.39 8.32
CA ARG A 219 -5.40 20.66 9.56
C ARG A 219 -3.95 20.16 9.58
N GLY A 220 -3.09 20.88 10.28
CA GLY A 220 -1.69 20.50 10.46
C GLY A 220 -1.53 19.31 11.41
N ASN A 221 -0.99 18.19 10.92
CA ASN A 221 -0.03 17.36 11.67
C ASN A 221 0.68 16.36 10.72
N ASN A 222 1.84 16.76 10.18
CA ASN A 222 2.66 15.96 9.25
C ASN A 222 3.68 15.04 9.96
N LYS A 223 3.82 15.12 11.29
CA LYS A 223 4.89 14.43 12.04
C LYS A 223 4.62 12.92 12.19
N ASP A 224 3.40 12.54 12.57
CA ASP A 224 3.01 11.14 12.80
C ASP A 224 3.17 10.27 11.53
N PHE A 225 3.02 10.89 10.36
CA PHE A 225 3.11 10.20 9.07
C PHE A 225 4.55 9.86 8.67
N ARG A 226 5.49 10.78 8.90
CA ARG A 226 6.92 10.53 8.64
C ARG A 226 7.44 9.39 9.49
N LEU A 227 6.99 9.33 10.76
CA LEU A 227 7.32 8.21 11.61
C LEU A 227 6.82 6.90 11.01
N ALA A 228 5.52 6.80 10.65
CA ALA A 228 4.95 5.59 10.07
C ALA A 228 5.71 5.09 8.81
N GLU A 229 6.17 6.01 7.96
CA GLU A 229 7.03 5.70 6.81
C GLU A 229 8.40 5.15 7.22
N GLU A 230 9.03 5.77 8.22
CA GLU A 230 10.30 5.29 8.78
C GLU A 230 10.13 3.88 9.40
N GLN A 231 9.01 3.60 10.09
CA GLN A 231 8.75 2.26 10.65
C GLN A 231 8.52 1.23 9.55
N LEU A 232 7.79 1.59 8.48
CA LEU A 232 7.51 0.64 7.40
C LEU A 232 8.77 0.31 6.59
N LEU A 233 9.63 1.30 6.32
CA LEU A 233 10.94 1.06 5.71
C LEU A 233 11.81 0.14 6.57
N PHE A 234 11.81 0.35 7.88
CA PHE A 234 12.49 -0.55 8.81
C PHE A 234 11.96 -1.98 8.73
N LEU A 235 10.64 -2.17 8.71
CA LEU A 235 10.02 -3.50 8.59
C LEU A 235 10.28 -4.17 7.25
N HIS A 236 10.35 -3.38 6.16
CA HIS A 236 10.76 -3.88 4.84
C HIS A 236 12.20 -4.41 4.86
N ASN A 237 13.12 -3.69 5.50
CA ASN A 237 14.50 -4.16 5.67
C ASN A 237 14.58 -5.46 6.50
N LEU A 238 13.78 -5.57 7.56
CA LEU A 238 13.71 -6.81 8.34
C LEU A 238 13.16 -7.99 7.54
N GLU A 239 12.13 -7.76 6.72
CA GLU A 239 11.59 -8.79 5.83
C GLU A 239 12.62 -9.28 4.81
N TYR A 240 13.47 -8.38 4.28
CA TYR A 240 14.59 -8.75 3.42
C TYR A 240 15.60 -9.68 4.13
N HIS A 241 16.00 -9.34 5.36
CA HIS A 241 16.95 -10.17 6.13
C HIS A 241 16.34 -11.52 6.53
N LEU A 242 15.07 -11.56 6.92
CA LEU A 242 14.36 -12.81 7.20
C LEU A 242 14.27 -13.70 5.96
N THR A 243 13.99 -13.11 4.81
CA THR A 243 13.96 -13.84 3.53
C THR A 243 15.34 -14.38 3.19
N THR A 244 16.40 -13.62 3.39
CA THR A 244 17.78 -14.07 3.17
C THR A 244 18.10 -15.27 4.08
N LEU A 245 17.81 -15.15 5.38
CA LEU A 245 18.01 -16.21 6.38
C LEU A 245 17.27 -17.51 6.03
N LEU A 246 16.03 -17.39 5.54
CA LEU A 246 15.21 -18.52 5.09
C LEU A 246 15.87 -19.32 3.96
N HIS A 247 16.58 -18.66 3.05
CA HIS A 247 17.20 -19.28 1.87
C HIS A 247 18.61 -19.83 2.11
N ILE A 248 19.23 -19.55 3.27
CA ILE A 248 20.53 -20.14 3.61
C ILE A 248 20.35 -21.67 3.79
N PRO A 249 21.08 -22.51 3.03
CA PRO A 249 21.04 -23.95 3.21
C PRO A 249 21.64 -24.33 4.58
N LEU A 250 21.07 -25.32 5.26
CA LEU A 250 21.51 -25.77 6.59
C LEU A 250 22.49 -26.97 6.57
N GLN A 251 23.14 -27.22 5.44
CA GLN A 251 23.97 -28.41 5.28
C GLN A 251 25.37 -28.21 5.89
N HIS A 252 25.75 -29.04 6.87
CA HIS A 252 27.07 -29.03 7.52
C HIS A 252 27.34 -27.87 8.49
N ILE A 253 26.36 -27.54 9.34
CA ILE A 253 26.56 -26.55 10.41
C ILE A 253 26.72 -27.25 11.77
N SER A 254 27.84 -27.04 12.43
CA SER A 254 28.09 -27.49 13.81
C SER A 254 28.06 -26.29 14.76
N TRP A 255 27.14 -26.34 15.73
CA TRP A 255 27.04 -25.37 16.83
C TRP A 255 27.37 -26.06 18.15
N THR A 256 28.17 -25.41 18.99
CA THR A 256 28.33 -25.82 20.40
C THR A 256 27.06 -25.48 21.18
N THR A 257 26.82 -26.17 22.30
CA THR A 257 25.69 -25.87 23.19
C THR A 257 25.74 -24.43 23.71
N ALA A 258 26.92 -23.96 24.09
CA ALA A 258 27.13 -22.58 24.54
C ALA A 258 26.81 -21.54 23.45
N GLU A 259 27.16 -21.80 22.19
CA GLU A 259 26.79 -20.91 21.07
C GLU A 259 25.28 -20.89 20.85
N ARG A 260 24.63 -22.06 20.82
CA ARG A 260 23.17 -22.17 20.64
C ARG A 260 22.42 -21.37 21.69
N ASP A 261 22.79 -21.54 22.96
CA ASP A 261 22.09 -20.88 24.06
C ASP A 261 22.29 -19.36 24.04
N ARG A 262 23.51 -18.89 23.72
CA ARG A 262 23.79 -17.44 23.56
C ARG A 262 22.99 -16.82 22.43
N ILE A 263 23.01 -17.46 21.24
CA ILE A 263 22.30 -16.96 20.07
C ILE A 263 20.80 -16.99 20.32
N MET A 264 20.27 -18.08 20.87
CA MET A 264 18.84 -18.22 21.13
C MET A 264 18.35 -17.23 22.19
N HIS A 265 19.13 -16.98 23.24
CA HIS A 265 18.81 -15.95 24.24
C HIS A 265 18.73 -14.56 23.58
N ALA A 266 19.74 -14.20 22.78
CA ALA A 266 19.77 -12.95 22.04
C ALA A 266 18.56 -12.83 21.09
N VAL A 267 18.28 -13.85 20.29
CA VAL A 267 17.15 -13.84 19.35
C VAL A 267 15.81 -13.73 20.07
N THR A 268 15.61 -14.46 21.18
CA THR A 268 14.36 -14.43 21.94
C THR A 268 14.09 -13.03 22.49
N GLU A 269 15.12 -12.36 23.02
CA GLU A 269 14.97 -11.00 23.53
C GLU A 269 14.67 -9.99 22.41
N LEU A 270 15.39 -10.10 21.28
CA LEU A 270 15.13 -9.25 20.11
C LEU A 270 13.70 -9.44 19.58
N ALA A 271 13.24 -10.69 19.49
CA ALA A 271 11.89 -11.03 19.09
C ALA A 271 10.83 -10.47 20.05
N GLN A 272 11.10 -10.46 21.35
CA GLN A 272 10.22 -9.84 22.35
C GLN A 272 10.17 -8.32 22.19
N ASN A 273 11.29 -7.65 21.92
CA ASN A 273 11.33 -6.20 21.69
C ASN A 273 10.54 -5.80 20.43
N LEU A 274 10.58 -6.62 19.37
CA LEU A 274 9.76 -6.41 18.18
C LEU A 274 8.25 -6.57 18.46
N LYS A 275 7.88 -7.45 19.38
CA LYS A 275 6.48 -7.64 19.80
C LYS A 275 6.00 -6.54 20.73
N ASN A 276 6.88 -6.03 21.59
CA ASN A 276 6.58 -4.98 22.55
C ASN A 276 7.75 -4.01 22.67
N SER A 277 7.58 -2.81 22.12
CA SER A 277 8.62 -1.77 22.12
C SER A 277 8.93 -1.20 23.50
N ALA A 278 8.01 -1.29 24.46
CA ALA A 278 8.17 -0.74 25.82
C ALA A 278 9.32 -1.41 26.61
N GLY A 279 9.76 -2.60 26.19
CA GLY A 279 10.88 -3.34 26.81
C GLY A 279 12.25 -3.03 26.21
N TYR A 280 12.35 -2.18 25.18
CA TYR A 280 13.60 -1.95 24.47
C TYR A 280 14.64 -1.21 25.34
N ASN A 281 15.80 -1.84 25.53
CA ASN A 281 16.95 -1.25 26.23
C ASN A 281 18.17 -1.23 25.29
N HIS A 282 18.56 -0.03 24.87
CA HIS A 282 19.65 0.17 23.90
C HIS A 282 20.97 -0.47 24.36
N ASP A 283 21.38 -0.25 25.60
CA ASP A 283 22.67 -0.73 26.12
C ASP A 283 22.71 -2.25 26.15
N LYS A 284 21.62 -2.89 26.57
CA LYS A 284 21.50 -4.35 26.61
C LYS A 284 21.52 -4.96 25.20
N GLN A 285 20.86 -4.33 24.23
CA GLN A 285 20.89 -4.80 22.84
C GLN A 285 22.27 -4.60 22.19
N GLN A 286 23.01 -3.55 22.58
CA GLN A 286 24.37 -3.34 22.11
C GLN A 286 25.34 -4.40 22.68
N GLN A 287 25.16 -4.84 23.93
CA GLN A 287 25.91 -5.96 24.51
C GLN A 287 25.65 -7.29 23.79
N HIS A 288 24.39 -7.56 23.42
CA HIS A 288 24.04 -8.74 22.62
C HIS A 288 24.68 -8.70 21.23
N LEU A 289 24.63 -7.53 20.55
CA LEU A 289 25.28 -7.35 19.26
C LEU A 289 26.80 -7.58 19.36
N GLN A 290 27.46 -7.06 20.40
CA GLN A 290 28.88 -7.33 20.65
C GLN A 290 29.14 -8.82 20.82
N THR A 291 28.34 -9.52 21.62
CA THR A 291 28.46 -10.97 21.83
C THR A 291 28.34 -11.76 20.51
N ILE A 292 27.37 -11.42 19.66
CA ILE A 292 27.18 -12.04 18.34
C ILE A 292 28.36 -11.72 17.41
N THR A 293 28.84 -10.48 17.43
CA THR A 293 29.96 -10.02 16.62
C THR A 293 31.27 -10.70 17.03
N ASP A 294 31.48 -10.92 18.32
CA ASP A 294 32.64 -11.65 18.84
C ASP A 294 32.61 -13.12 18.40
N LEU A 295 31.44 -13.77 18.48
CA LEU A 295 31.25 -15.14 17.96
C LEU A 295 31.56 -15.22 16.46
N PHE A 296 31.13 -14.22 15.69
CA PHE A 296 31.43 -14.09 14.27
C PHE A 296 32.94 -13.97 13.99
N TRP A 297 33.66 -13.12 14.72
CA TRP A 297 35.10 -12.95 14.54
C TRP A 297 35.90 -14.19 14.96
N ILE A 298 35.52 -14.84 16.07
CA ILE A 298 36.16 -16.08 16.54
C ILE A 298 36.01 -17.21 15.51
N ASP A 299 34.81 -17.39 14.95
CA ASP A 299 34.56 -18.42 13.93
C ASP A 299 35.40 -18.18 12.66
N HIS A 300 35.47 -16.92 12.21
CA HIS A 300 36.26 -16.54 11.04
C HIS A 300 37.78 -16.72 11.26
N GLU A 301 38.31 -16.41 12.45
CA GLU A 301 39.72 -16.67 12.76
C GLU A 301 40.06 -18.16 12.81
N ASN A 302 39.16 -18.98 13.37
CA ASN A 302 39.34 -20.44 13.42
C ASN A 302 39.30 -21.05 12.02
N ALA A 303 38.38 -20.60 11.15
CA ALA A 303 38.30 -21.04 9.76
C ALA A 303 39.58 -20.69 8.94
N LYS A 304 40.21 -19.54 9.21
CA LYS A 304 41.50 -19.17 8.60
C LYS A 304 42.65 -20.07 9.05
N LYS A 305 42.65 -20.51 10.32
CA LYS A 305 43.71 -21.36 10.89
C LYS A 305 43.63 -22.81 10.40
N ASP A 306 42.44 -23.34 10.15
CA ASP A 306 42.23 -24.74 9.76
C ASP A 306 42.53 -25.08 8.28
N ASN A 307 42.79 -24.06 7.44
CA ASN A 307 43.34 -24.11 6.08
C ASN A 307 43.17 -25.43 5.29
N LYS A 308 41.94 -25.94 5.19
CA LYS A 308 41.56 -27.06 4.32
C LYS A 308 40.40 -26.64 3.42
N ALA A 309 40.75 -26.19 2.23
CA ALA A 309 39.93 -26.22 1.01
C ALA A 309 38.41 -26.10 1.22
N ALA A 310 37.91 -24.93 1.63
CA ALA A 310 36.50 -24.61 1.50
C ALA A 310 36.29 -23.92 0.14
N SER A 311 35.64 -24.62 -0.79
CA SER A 311 35.32 -24.17 -2.15
C SER A 311 34.25 -23.07 -2.24
N THR A 312 33.83 -22.51 -1.10
CA THR A 312 32.88 -21.40 -1.01
C THR A 312 33.47 -20.26 -0.18
N PRO A 313 33.44 -19.00 -0.65
CA PRO A 313 34.08 -17.87 0.04
C PRO A 313 33.48 -17.52 1.42
N PHE A 314 32.27 -18.02 1.75
CA PHE A 314 31.61 -17.78 3.05
C PHE A 314 30.99 -19.08 3.57
N SER A 315 31.20 -19.41 4.85
CA SER A 315 30.54 -20.56 5.50
C SER A 315 29.07 -20.24 5.79
N GLN A 316 28.20 -21.26 5.89
CA GLN A 316 26.78 -21.04 6.22
C GLN A 316 26.61 -20.45 7.63
N LYS A 317 27.43 -20.90 8.58
CA LYS A 317 27.50 -20.37 9.95
C LYS A 317 27.82 -18.86 9.94
N PHE A 318 28.77 -18.45 9.11
CA PHE A 318 29.12 -17.04 8.90
C PHE A 318 27.94 -16.23 8.35
N MET A 319 27.25 -16.73 7.31
CA MET A 319 26.11 -16.03 6.73
C MET A 319 24.98 -15.83 7.76
N ILE A 320 24.69 -16.84 8.57
CA ILE A 320 23.65 -16.77 9.62
C ILE A 320 24.00 -15.71 10.69
N LEU A 321 25.24 -15.70 11.17
CA LEU A 321 25.68 -14.72 12.18
C LEU A 321 25.71 -13.29 11.61
N TYR A 322 26.11 -13.14 10.34
CA TYR A 322 26.07 -11.86 9.65
C TYR A 322 24.64 -11.33 9.54
N GLU A 323 23.69 -12.15 9.07
CA GLU A 323 22.28 -11.75 8.97
C GLU A 323 21.70 -11.41 10.35
N LEU A 324 22.05 -12.17 11.40
CA LEU A 324 21.63 -11.85 12.75
C LEU A 324 22.17 -10.50 13.22
N ALA A 325 23.45 -10.22 12.98
CA ALA A 325 24.07 -8.95 13.33
C ALA A 325 23.45 -7.78 12.54
N ALA A 326 23.14 -7.98 11.25
CA ALA A 326 22.45 -6.99 10.41
C ALA A 326 21.05 -6.67 10.93
N ILE A 327 20.26 -7.70 11.30
CA ILE A 327 18.96 -7.54 11.94
C ILE A 327 19.08 -6.76 13.24
N TYR A 328 20.03 -7.12 14.11
CA TYR A 328 20.28 -6.41 15.36
C TYR A 328 20.64 -4.94 15.15
N HIS A 329 21.52 -4.66 14.18
CA HIS A 329 21.90 -3.30 13.83
C HIS A 329 20.69 -2.50 13.33
N ALA A 330 19.86 -3.07 12.45
CA ALA A 330 18.67 -2.42 11.94
C ALA A 330 17.67 -2.07 13.06
N VAL A 331 17.44 -3.01 13.99
CA VAL A 331 16.56 -2.81 15.16
C VAL A 331 17.10 -1.71 16.07
N ASN A 332 18.39 -1.76 16.40
CA ASN A 332 19.01 -0.77 17.29
C ASN A 332 18.97 0.63 16.69
N GLN A 333 19.33 0.75 15.41
CA GLN A 333 19.32 2.02 14.71
C GLN A 333 17.91 2.62 14.69
N PHE A 334 16.89 1.81 14.41
CA PHE A 334 15.51 2.28 14.35
C PHE A 334 14.99 2.78 15.70
N TYR A 335 15.09 1.97 16.77
CA TYR A 335 14.57 2.37 18.08
C TYR A 335 15.34 3.53 18.69
N TYR A 336 16.67 3.58 18.51
CA TYR A 336 17.50 4.71 18.98
C TYR A 336 17.13 6.03 18.29
N HIS A 337 17.01 6.03 16.95
CA HIS A 337 16.66 7.23 16.20
C HIS A 337 15.22 7.66 16.45
N SER A 338 14.29 6.70 16.60
CA SER A 338 12.89 6.99 16.92
C SER A 338 12.76 7.67 18.28
N ALA A 339 13.42 7.14 19.32
CA ALA A 339 13.43 7.72 20.67
C ALA A 339 14.04 9.13 20.70
N ALA A 340 15.12 9.36 19.93
CA ALA A 340 15.76 10.67 19.86
C ALA A 340 14.94 11.72 19.09
N LYS A 341 14.20 11.31 18.05
CA LYS A 341 13.50 12.20 17.13
C LYS A 341 12.05 12.48 17.54
N TYR A 342 11.44 11.58 18.29
CA TYR A 342 10.05 11.68 18.76
C TYR A 342 9.94 11.35 20.26
N PRO A 343 10.47 12.22 21.15
CA PRO A 343 10.54 11.94 22.59
C PRO A 343 9.17 11.89 23.30
N ASP A 344 8.14 12.54 22.74
CA ASP A 344 6.78 12.59 23.27
C ASP A 344 5.84 11.53 22.67
N ASN A 345 6.36 10.58 21.91
CA ASN A 345 5.50 9.64 21.21
C ASN A 345 4.96 8.59 22.19
N GLU A 346 3.69 8.75 22.57
CA GLU A 346 2.90 7.80 23.38
C GLU A 346 2.61 6.49 22.61
N LEU A 347 3.64 5.82 22.09
CA LEU A 347 3.58 4.39 21.77
C LEU A 347 3.73 3.53 23.05
N ASP A 348 4.05 4.16 24.18
CA ASP A 348 4.17 3.53 25.51
C ASP A 348 2.87 3.56 26.35
N LYS A 349 1.78 4.13 25.82
CA LYS A 349 0.50 4.20 26.53
C LYS A 349 -0.69 3.90 25.61
N GLN A 350 -0.83 2.66 25.16
CA GLN A 350 -2.15 2.08 24.86
C GLN A 350 -2.13 0.57 24.78
#